data_AF-A0A0U5JB45-F1
#
_entry.id   AF-A0A0U5JB45-F1
#
_cell.length_a   1.000
_cell.length_b   1.000
_cell.length_c   1.000
_cell.angle_alpha   90.00
_cell.angle_beta   90.00
_cell.angle_gamma   90.00
#
_symmetry.space_group_name_H-M   'P 1'
#
loop_
_entity.id
_entity.type
_entity.pdbx_description
1 polymer ?
#
loop_
_entity_poly.entity_id
_entity_poly.type
_entity_poly.pdbx_seq_one_letter_code
_entity_poly.pdbx_strand_id
1 'polypeptide(L)'
;MHVIDNTRARLSVALLTGTAILTLSGCGGDLVAPDSVVEKPGVEAFYNQIATACGHHSLGNQPLNYLINVSNGDDNDYFLDETSKLYFGRIDRSTYATDLNGFFPTDTNTPAINCILAQLDQAPPP
;
A
#
# COMPACT_ATOMS: atom_id res chain seq x y z
N MET A 1 34.93 26.12 50.94
CA MET A 1 34.80 25.11 52.01
C MET A 1 34.71 23.75 51.34
N HIS A 2 35.83 23.02 51.31
CA HIS A 2 36.04 21.72 51.97
C HIS A 2 35.12 20.60 51.43
N VAL A 3 35.61 19.81 50.46
CA VAL A 3 36.24 18.47 50.64
C VAL A 3 35.22 17.42 51.10
N ILE A 4 34.97 16.42 50.25
CA ILE A 4 34.61 15.08 50.70
C ILE A 4 35.55 14.12 49.98
N ASP A 5 36.47 13.56 50.76
CA ASP A 5 37.42 12.52 50.37
C ASP A 5 36.98 11.19 51.02
N ASN A 6 37.37 10.11 50.37
CA ASN A 6 37.52 8.75 50.87
C ASN A 6 36.24 7.96 51.22
N THR A 7 36.19 6.70 50.77
CA THR A 7 36.61 5.56 51.62
C THR A 7 36.42 4.20 50.92
N ARG A 8 37.56 3.61 50.53
CA ARG A 8 38.01 2.22 50.69
C ARG A 8 37.08 1.04 50.38
N ALA A 9 37.57 0.26 49.42
CA ALA A 9 37.41 -1.18 49.25
C ALA A 9 37.52 -2.00 50.56
N ARG A 10 36.72 -3.07 50.68
CA ARG A 10 37.17 -4.37 51.25
C ARG A 10 36.42 -5.56 50.62
N LEU A 11 37.24 -6.55 50.24
CA LEU A 11 36.96 -7.93 49.82
C LEU A 11 35.93 -8.68 50.69
N SER A 12 35.19 -9.64 50.12
CA SER A 12 35.33 -11.10 50.45
C SER A 12 34.34 -12.01 49.67
N VAL A 13 34.92 -12.92 48.88
CA VAL A 13 34.70 -14.39 48.78
C VAL A 13 33.29 -15.00 48.66
N ALA A 14 33.14 -15.72 47.53
CA ALA A 14 32.41 -16.97 47.25
C ALA A 14 30.86 -17.00 47.28
N LEU A 15 30.28 -17.45 46.16
CA LEU A 15 29.65 -18.77 46.08
C LEU A 15 29.39 -19.14 44.60
N LEU A 16 29.73 -20.38 44.23
CA LEU A 16 29.29 -20.99 42.97
C LEU A 16 27.78 -21.22 43.03
N THR A 17 27.05 -20.65 42.08
CA THR A 17 25.73 -21.15 41.67
C THR A 17 25.64 -21.02 40.16
N GLY A 18 25.74 -22.16 39.50
CA GLY A 18 25.55 -22.27 38.06
C GLY A 18 24.12 -21.92 37.70
N THR A 19 23.92 -20.73 37.17
CA THR A 19 22.67 -20.33 36.53
C THR A 19 22.93 -20.33 35.02
N ALA A 20 22.58 -21.42 34.36
CA ALA A 20 22.48 -21.44 32.91
C ALA A 20 21.29 -20.53 32.52
N ILE A 21 21.57 -19.24 32.33
CA ILE A 21 20.60 -18.31 31.76
C ILE A 21 20.51 -18.67 30.29
N LEU A 22 19.52 -19.49 29.93
CA LEU A 22 19.01 -19.55 28.56
C LEU A 22 18.37 -18.19 28.28
N THR A 23 19.20 -17.20 27.93
CA THR A 23 18.72 -16.00 27.25
C THR A 23 18.22 -16.47 25.89
N LEU A 24 16.95 -16.86 25.83
CA LEU A 24 16.19 -16.67 24.61
C LEU A 24 16.12 -15.16 24.39
N SER A 25 17.19 -14.59 23.83
CA SER A 25 17.07 -13.41 22.99
C SER A 25 16.28 -13.87 21.76
N GLY A 26 14.97 -14.08 21.95
CA GLY A 26 14.06 -13.89 20.86
C GLY A 26 14.34 -12.47 20.41
N CYS A 27 14.92 -12.33 19.23
CA CYS A 27 14.74 -11.13 18.42
C CYS A 27 13.25 -11.05 18.09
N GLY A 28 12.42 -10.80 19.10
CA GLY A 28 11.12 -10.18 18.94
C GLY A 28 11.39 -8.72 18.63
N GLY A 29 11.98 -8.48 17.45
CA GLY A 29 11.82 -7.21 16.79
C GLY A 29 10.33 -7.09 16.55
N ASP A 30 9.71 -6.26 17.38
CA ASP A 30 8.51 -5.49 17.07
C ASP A 30 7.72 -6.07 15.88
N LEU A 31 6.92 -7.11 16.13
CA LEU A 31 5.95 -7.60 15.15
C LEU A 31 4.72 -6.66 15.09
N VAL A 32 4.92 -5.37 15.37
CA VAL A 32 4.12 -4.32 14.77
C VAL A 32 4.59 -4.27 13.32
N ALA A 33 3.96 -5.08 12.46
CA ALA A 33 3.88 -4.69 11.07
C ALA A 33 3.30 -3.26 11.11
N PRO A 34 4.04 -2.23 10.65
CA PRO A 34 3.50 -0.88 10.69
C PRO A 34 2.14 -0.91 10.00
N ASP A 35 1.08 -0.55 10.72
CA ASP A 35 -0.29 -0.47 10.16
C ASP A 35 -0.38 0.52 9.00
N SER A 36 0.67 1.32 8.77
CA SER A 36 0.91 1.93 7.47
C SER A 36 1.35 0.83 6.50
N VAL A 37 0.39 0.25 5.79
CA VAL A 37 0.65 -0.34 4.48
C VAL A 37 1.55 0.65 3.76
N VAL A 38 2.80 0.27 3.44
CA VAL A 38 3.65 1.10 2.60
C VAL A 38 3.02 1.01 1.22
N GLU A 39 2.03 1.87 0.97
CA GLU A 39 1.45 2.03 -0.34
C GLU A 39 2.58 2.40 -1.28
N LYS A 40 2.72 1.63 -2.36
CA LYS A 40 3.63 2.03 -3.42
C LYS A 40 3.13 3.38 -3.92
N PRO A 41 3.93 4.45 -3.79
CA PRO A 41 3.49 5.77 -4.19
C PRO A 41 3.20 5.79 -5.70
N GLY A 42 2.27 6.64 -6.13
CA GLY A 42 2.03 6.94 -7.54
C GLY A 42 0.63 6.59 -8.05
N VAL A 43 0.02 5.50 -7.57
CA VAL A 43 -1.30 5.07 -8.07
C VAL A 43 -2.41 6.09 -7.74
N GLU A 44 -2.35 6.73 -6.57
CA GLU A 44 -3.29 7.79 -6.21
C GLU A 44 -3.22 9.01 -7.14
N ALA A 45 -2.03 9.38 -7.61
CA ALA A 45 -1.88 10.45 -8.59
C ALA A 45 -2.51 10.04 -9.93
N PHE A 46 -2.36 8.78 -10.32
CA PHE A 46 -2.99 8.23 -11.52
C PHE A 46 -4.52 8.20 -11.41
N TYR A 47 -5.08 7.80 -10.27
CA TYR A 47 -6.53 7.88 -10.03
C TYR A 47 -7.05 9.32 -10.14
N ASN A 48 -6.36 10.28 -9.53
CA ASN A 48 -6.73 11.69 -9.62
C ASN A 48 -6.69 12.20 -11.08
N GLN A 49 -5.70 11.76 -11.86
CA GLN A 49 -5.59 12.06 -13.27
C GLN A 49 -6.78 11.47 -14.07
N ILE A 50 -7.14 10.20 -13.82
CA ILE A 50 -8.31 9.56 -14.44
C ILE A 50 -9.60 10.29 -14.04
N ALA A 51 -9.80 10.59 -12.76
CA ALA A 51 -11.00 11.27 -12.27
C ALA A 51 -11.18 12.63 -12.95
N THR A 52 -10.08 13.36 -13.16
CA THR A 52 -10.08 14.68 -13.80
C THR A 52 -10.36 14.59 -15.30
N ALA A 53 -9.65 13.71 -16.02
CA ALA A 53 -9.71 13.66 -17.49
C ALA A 53 -10.89 12.81 -18.00
N CYS A 54 -11.16 11.69 -17.33
CA CYS A 54 -12.05 10.63 -17.79
C CYS A 54 -13.32 10.48 -16.93
N GLY A 55 -13.42 11.18 -15.80
CA GLY A 55 -14.45 10.96 -14.78
C GLY A 55 -15.90 10.98 -15.26
N HIS A 56 -16.18 11.63 -16.40
CA HIS A 56 -17.49 11.73 -17.02
C HIS A 56 -17.86 10.51 -17.89
N HIS A 57 -16.90 9.67 -18.26
CA HIS A 57 -17.18 8.42 -18.97
C HIS A 57 -17.74 7.37 -18.02
N SER A 58 -18.64 6.55 -18.53
CA SER A 58 -19.21 5.43 -17.79
C SER A 58 -18.40 4.16 -18.00
N LEU A 59 -18.15 3.44 -16.91
CA LEU A 59 -17.71 2.06 -16.89
C LEU A 59 -18.80 1.24 -16.18
N GLY A 60 -19.36 0.26 -16.88
CA GLY A 60 -20.61 -0.35 -16.50
C GLY A 60 -21.74 0.69 -16.43
N ASN A 61 -22.45 0.70 -15.30
CA ASN A 61 -23.53 1.66 -15.04
C ASN A 61 -23.07 2.87 -14.21
N GLN A 62 -21.79 2.98 -13.90
CA GLN A 62 -21.25 4.01 -13.02
C GLN A 62 -20.30 4.94 -13.79
N PRO A 63 -20.31 6.24 -13.52
CA PRO A 63 -19.27 7.14 -14.03
C PRO A 63 -17.94 6.87 -13.30
N LEU A 64 -16.82 7.05 -14.00
CA LEU A 64 -15.48 6.79 -13.42
C LEU A 64 -15.19 7.62 -12.17
N ASN A 65 -15.71 8.85 -12.07
CA ASN A 65 -15.56 9.65 -10.85
C ASN A 65 -16.26 9.02 -9.63
N TYR A 66 -17.34 8.27 -9.83
CA TYR A 66 -18.01 7.52 -8.77
C TYR A 66 -17.14 6.33 -8.36
N LEU A 67 -16.69 5.56 -9.36
CA LEU A 67 -15.80 4.41 -9.16
C LEU A 67 -14.43 4.75 -8.59
N ILE A 68 -14.04 6.02 -8.52
CA ILE A 68 -12.80 6.46 -7.88
C ILE A 68 -13.06 7.02 -6.48
N ASN A 69 -14.06 7.89 -6.34
CA ASN A 69 -14.18 8.73 -5.15
C ASN A 69 -15.10 8.17 -4.06
N VAL A 70 -15.97 7.22 -4.39
CA VAL A 70 -16.97 6.73 -3.43
C VAL A 70 -16.40 5.57 -2.60
N SER A 71 -15.25 5.01 -3.01
CA SER A 71 -14.40 4.06 -2.25
C SER A 71 -15.19 3.00 -1.46
N ASN A 72 -16.29 2.49 -2.03
CA ASN A 72 -17.15 1.52 -1.39
C ASN A 72 -17.81 0.58 -2.39
N GLY A 73 -17.78 -0.72 -2.07
CA GLY A 73 -18.48 -1.77 -2.81
C GLY A 73 -17.67 -2.38 -3.94
N ASP A 74 -18.11 -3.57 -4.35
CA ASP A 74 -17.36 -4.47 -5.23
C ASP A 74 -16.94 -3.82 -6.56
N ASP A 75 -17.79 -2.98 -7.16
CA ASP A 75 -17.48 -2.27 -8.41
C ASP A 75 -16.28 -1.32 -8.26
N ASN A 76 -16.24 -0.55 -7.17
CA ASN A 76 -15.15 0.38 -6.91
C ASN A 76 -13.87 -0.38 -6.55
N ASP A 77 -13.96 -1.36 -5.67
CA ASP A 77 -12.80 -2.16 -5.24
C ASP A 77 -12.16 -2.88 -6.42
N TYR A 78 -12.97 -3.49 -7.29
CA TYR A 78 -12.48 -4.16 -8.49
C TYR A 78 -11.85 -3.18 -9.49
N PHE A 79 -12.50 -2.05 -9.75
CA PHE A 79 -11.96 -1.03 -10.66
C PHE A 79 -10.61 -0.49 -10.16
N LEU A 80 -10.49 -0.18 -8.87
CA LEU A 80 -9.25 0.32 -8.27
C LEU A 80 -8.15 -0.75 -8.33
N ASP A 81 -8.45 -2.00 -7.97
CA ASP A 81 -7.47 -3.09 -8.03
C ASP A 81 -6.93 -3.32 -9.46
N GLU A 82 -7.80 -3.44 -10.46
CA GLU A 82 -7.39 -3.62 -11.86
C GLU A 82 -6.61 -2.41 -12.40
N THR A 83 -7.01 -1.20 -12.03
CA THR A 83 -6.33 0.02 -12.48
C THR A 83 -4.96 0.17 -11.81
N SER A 84 -4.82 -0.24 -10.55
CA SER A 84 -3.54 -0.34 -9.86
C SER A 84 -2.62 -1.36 -10.52
N LYS A 85 -3.13 -2.56 -10.86
CA LYS A 85 -2.36 -3.58 -11.58
C LYS A 85 -1.86 -3.07 -12.92
N LEU A 86 -2.70 -2.34 -13.67
CA LEU A 86 -2.30 -1.71 -14.93
C LEU A 86 -1.17 -0.69 -14.70
N TYR A 87 -1.34 0.22 -13.73
CA TYR A 87 -0.36 1.27 -13.42
C TYR A 87 1.01 0.71 -13.04
N PHE A 88 1.04 -0.34 -12.21
CA PHE A 88 2.27 -1.02 -11.81
C PHE A 88 2.81 -2.03 -12.84
N GLY A 89 2.21 -2.10 -14.03
CA GLY A 89 2.63 -3.02 -15.10
C GLY A 89 2.49 -4.50 -14.73
N ARG A 90 1.57 -4.85 -13.83
CA ARG A 90 1.24 -6.23 -13.44
C ARG A 90 0.35 -6.92 -14.47
N ILE A 91 -0.46 -6.15 -15.17
CA ILE A 91 -1.28 -6.57 -16.32
C ILE A 91 -1.03 -5.63 -17.49
N ASP A 92 -1.23 -6.13 -18.71
CA ASP A 92 -1.13 -5.31 -19.91
C ASP A 92 -2.47 -4.63 -20.26
N ARG A 93 -2.44 -3.74 -21.26
CA ARG A 93 -3.63 -2.99 -21.70
C ARG A 93 -4.75 -3.89 -22.19
N SER A 94 -4.42 -5.03 -22.80
CA SER A 94 -5.40 -5.95 -23.34
C SER A 94 -6.12 -6.69 -22.22
N THR A 95 -5.35 -7.18 -21.25
CA THR A 95 -5.84 -7.86 -20.04
C THR A 95 -6.73 -6.92 -19.26
N TYR A 96 -6.29 -5.68 -19.01
CA TYR A 96 -7.11 -4.67 -18.36
C TYR A 96 -8.46 -4.44 -19.06
N ALA A 97 -8.46 -4.27 -20.39
CA ALA A 97 -9.69 -4.08 -21.14
C ALA A 97 -10.60 -5.33 -21.10
N THR A 98 -10.02 -6.53 -21.14
CA THR A 98 -10.76 -7.80 -21.03
C THR A 98 -11.38 -7.96 -19.65
N ASP A 99 -10.62 -7.72 -18.60
CA ASP A 99 -11.04 -7.86 -17.20
C ASP A 99 -12.18 -6.88 -16.89
N LEU A 100 -12.03 -5.61 -17.27
CA LEU A 100 -13.09 -4.63 -17.10
C LEU A 100 -14.36 -4.97 -17.88
N ASN A 101 -14.27 -5.43 -19.13
CA ASN A 101 -15.47 -5.83 -19.89
C ASN A 101 -16.11 -7.12 -19.35
N GLY A 102 -15.33 -8.00 -18.73
CA GLY A 102 -15.84 -9.21 -18.09
C GLY A 102 -16.60 -8.89 -16.80
N PHE A 103 -16.09 -7.96 -15.99
CA PHE A 103 -16.70 -7.58 -14.72
C PHE A 103 -17.86 -6.59 -14.88
N PHE A 104 -17.74 -5.64 -15.81
CA PHE A 104 -18.78 -4.66 -16.15
C PHE A 104 -19.43 -5.02 -17.50
N PRO A 105 -20.40 -5.95 -17.56
CA PRO A 105 -20.92 -6.49 -18.82
C PRO A 105 -21.89 -5.51 -19.51
N THR A 106 -21.35 -4.42 -20.06
CA THR A 106 -22.08 -3.45 -20.87
C THR A 106 -21.31 -3.16 -22.16
N ASP A 107 -22.04 -2.77 -23.20
CA ASP A 107 -21.43 -2.43 -24.51
C ASP A 107 -20.85 -1.00 -24.55
N THR A 108 -20.87 -0.29 -23.41
CA THR A 108 -20.57 1.16 -23.35
C THR A 108 -19.24 1.49 -22.67
N ASN A 109 -18.42 0.48 -22.30
CA ASN A 109 -17.16 0.69 -21.58
C ASN A 109 -16.03 1.29 -22.43
N THR A 110 -16.09 1.11 -23.75
CA THR A 110 -15.00 1.47 -24.67
C THR A 110 -14.49 2.91 -24.52
N PRO A 111 -15.34 3.95 -24.41
CA PRO A 111 -14.87 5.33 -24.19
C PRO A 111 -14.10 5.51 -22.88
N ALA A 112 -14.58 4.90 -21.78
CA ALA A 112 -13.91 4.95 -20.48
C ALA A 112 -12.53 4.28 -20.54
N ILE A 113 -12.49 3.04 -21.04
CA ILE A 113 -11.25 2.26 -21.16
C ILE A 113 -10.22 3.00 -22.04
N ASN A 114 -10.64 3.51 -23.20
CA ASN A 114 -9.75 4.25 -24.08
C ASN A 114 -9.20 5.52 -23.42
N CYS A 115 -10.01 6.24 -22.66
CA CYS A 115 -9.56 7.43 -21.93
C CYS A 115 -8.52 7.06 -20.87
N ILE A 116 -8.76 6.02 -20.06
CA ILE A 116 -7.82 5.56 -19.03
C ILE A 116 -6.48 5.14 -19.63
N LEU A 117 -6.51 4.35 -20.71
CA LEU A 117 -5.30 3.91 -21.41
C LEU A 117 -4.50 5.07 -22.00
N ALA A 118 -5.17 6.15 -22.43
CA ALA A 118 -4.49 7.37 -22.87
C ALA A 118 -3.86 8.15 -21.71
N GLN A 119 -4.45 8.08 -20.50
CA GLN A 119 -3.86 8.68 -19.30
C GLN A 119 -2.65 7.90 -18.79
N LEU A 120 -2.59 6.58 -18.97
CA LEU A 120 -1.47 5.75 -18.55
C LEU A 120 -0.13 6.23 -19.14
N ASP A 121 -0.14 6.69 -20.40
CA ASP A 121 1.05 7.20 -21.08
C ASP A 121 1.56 8.54 -20.52
N GLN A 122 0.73 9.25 -19.77
CA GLN A 122 1.04 10.54 -19.16
C GLN A 122 1.24 10.43 -17.63
N ALA A 123 1.04 9.24 -17.07
CA ALA A 123 1.06 9.04 -15.63
C ALA A 123 2.50 9.16 -15.08
N PRO A 124 2.69 9.68 -13.86
CA PRO A 124 3.98 9.62 -13.19
C PRO A 124 4.46 8.17 -13.10
N PRO A 125 5.77 7.88 -13.21
CA PRO A 125 6.27 6.53 -13.05
C PRO A 125 6.00 6.00 -11.63
N PRO A 126 5.72 4.69 -11.48
CA PRO A 126 5.51 4.03 -10.20
C PRO A 126 6.79 3.85 -9.36
#